data_AF-A0A2V6H4J4-F1
#
_entry.id   AF-A0A2V6H4J4-F1
#
_cell.length_a   1.000
_cell.length_b   1.000
_cell.length_c   1.000
_cell.angle_alpha   90.00
_cell.angle_beta   90.00
_cell.angle_gamma   90.00
#
_symmetry.space_group_name_H-M   'P 1'
#
loop_
_entity.id
_entity.type
_entity.pdbx_description
1 polymer ?
#
loop_
_entity_poly.entity_id
_entity_poly.type
_entity_poly.pdbx_seq_one_letter_code
_entity_poly.pdbx_strand_id
1 'polypeptide(L)'
;HVVTNRNNFWIGLAPYFFPLYSILAIAAYGVLSFFLNVQPYGRLLYAVIGATWAFHFTFTCWMIPKNQTDLSEQGTFFSLIVIYLMNFLLLSVMLILASPQITFAGFGANLLTNLSNFSNWLVDLFQEFVQRH
;
A
#
# COMPACT_ATOMS: atom_id res chain seq x y z
N HIS A 1 -30.45 -14.47 -19.26
CA HIS A 1 -29.78 -13.53 -18.34
C HIS A 1 -28.57 -14.24 -17.77
N VAL A 2 -27.37 -13.94 -18.28
CA VAL A 2 -26.13 -14.49 -17.72
C VAL A 2 -25.77 -13.61 -16.53
N VAL A 3 -26.01 -14.11 -15.32
CA VAL A 3 -25.56 -13.44 -14.09
C VAL A 3 -24.08 -13.77 -13.95
N THR A 4 -23.20 -12.99 -14.56
CA THR A 4 -21.78 -13.06 -14.23
C THR A 4 -21.58 -12.44 -12.85
N ASN A 5 -21.78 -13.25 -11.81
CA ASN A 5 -21.34 -12.92 -10.45
C ASN A 5 -19.81 -13.05 -10.38
N ARG A 6 -19.10 -12.07 -10.94
CA ARG A 6 -17.63 -12.06 -10.99
C ARG A 6 -17.01 -10.74 -10.53
N ASN A 7 -17.68 -9.99 -9.66
CA ASN A 7 -17.01 -8.91 -8.95
C ASN A 7 -16.34 -9.49 -7.68
N ASN A 8 -15.06 -9.83 -7.78
CA ASN A 8 -14.24 -10.23 -6.62
C ASN A 8 -13.69 -8.96 -5.96
N PHE A 9 -13.44 -8.97 -4.64
CA PHE A 9 -12.82 -7.86 -3.92
C PHE A 9 -11.52 -7.37 -4.58
N TRP A 10 -10.77 -8.25 -5.28
CA TRP A 10 -9.60 -7.84 -6.07
C TRP A 10 -9.93 -6.79 -7.13
N ILE A 11 -11.05 -6.94 -7.82
CA ILE A 11 -11.49 -6.03 -8.88
C ILE A 11 -12.15 -4.80 -8.25
N GLY A 12 -13.05 -5.00 -7.29
CA GLY A 12 -13.76 -3.92 -6.63
C GLY A 12 -12.85 -2.96 -5.85
N LEU A 13 -11.81 -3.49 -5.20
CA LEU A 13 -10.90 -2.69 -4.38
C LEU A 13 -9.64 -2.20 -5.12
N ALA A 14 -9.43 -2.63 -6.38
CA ALA A 14 -8.26 -2.24 -7.16
C ALA A 14 -8.01 -0.71 -7.19
N PRO A 15 -9.03 0.17 -7.35
CA PRO A 15 -8.80 1.61 -7.39
C PRO A 15 -8.14 2.19 -6.12
N TYR A 16 -8.30 1.51 -4.99
CA TYR A 16 -7.86 1.97 -3.67
C TYR A 16 -6.44 1.52 -3.30
N PHE A 17 -5.91 0.47 -3.94
CA PHE A 17 -4.56 -0.02 -3.67
C PHE A 17 -3.67 -0.14 -4.90
N PHE A 18 -4.18 0.00 -6.12
CA PHE A 18 -3.37 -0.11 -7.33
C PHE A 18 -2.91 1.29 -7.80
N PRO A 19 -1.64 1.70 -7.56
CA PRO A 19 -1.15 3.04 -7.88
C PRO A 19 -0.82 3.14 -9.38
N LEU A 20 -1.86 3.17 -10.22
CA LEU A 20 -1.76 3.09 -11.68
C LEU A 20 -0.70 4.06 -12.26
N TYR A 21 -0.71 5.31 -11.83
CA TYR A 21 0.22 6.32 -12.34
C TYR A 21 1.69 6.04 -11.97
N SER A 22 1.97 5.50 -10.78
CA SER A 22 3.33 5.09 -10.40
C SER A 22 3.80 3.90 -11.26
N ILE A 23 2.91 2.95 -11.54
CA ILE A 23 3.19 1.80 -12.39
C ILE A 23 3.48 2.25 -13.82
N LEU A 24 2.67 3.17 -14.36
CA LEU A 24 2.88 3.75 -15.69
C LEU A 24 4.21 4.52 -15.77
N ALA A 25 4.57 5.27 -14.73
CA ALA A 25 5.86 5.98 -14.68
C ALA A 25 7.05 5.02 -14.71
N ILE A 26 7.01 3.94 -13.91
CA ILE A 26 8.04 2.90 -13.89
C ILE A 26 8.11 2.18 -15.26
N ALA A 27 6.96 1.81 -15.82
CA ALA A 27 6.89 1.15 -17.12
C ALA A 27 7.44 2.04 -18.25
N ALA A 28 7.07 3.32 -18.28
CA ALA A 28 7.58 4.28 -19.25
C ALA A 28 9.11 4.45 -19.13
N TYR A 29 9.62 4.59 -17.91
CA TYR A 29 11.07 4.65 -17.67
C TYR A 29 11.78 3.37 -18.12
N GLY A 30 11.21 2.20 -17.84
CA GLY A 30 11.72 0.91 -18.28
C GLY A 30 11.76 0.79 -19.80
N VAL A 31 10.68 1.17 -20.49
CA VAL A 31 10.61 1.15 -21.96
C VAL A 31 11.63 2.11 -22.57
N LEU A 32 11.73 3.34 -22.05
CA LEU A 32 12.70 4.33 -22.52
C LEU A 32 14.14 3.87 -22.34
N SER A 33 14.43 3.06 -21.31
CA SER A 33 15.78 2.54 -21.07
C SER A 33 16.32 1.60 -22.15
N PHE A 34 15.44 0.99 -22.96
CA PHE A 34 15.85 0.19 -24.13
C PHE A 34 16.35 1.06 -25.30
N PHE A 35 15.93 2.32 -25.36
CA PHE A 35 16.21 3.21 -26.49
C PHE A 35 17.17 4.35 -26.13
N LEU A 36 17.17 4.79 -24.86
CA LEU A 36 17.90 5.97 -24.38
C LEU A 36 18.65 5.64 -23.08
N ASN A 37 19.76 6.35 -22.84
CA ASN A 37 20.43 6.30 -21.53
C ASN A 37 19.65 7.13 -20.50
N VAL A 38 18.69 6.48 -19.83
CA VAL A 38 17.84 7.11 -18.81
C VAL A 38 18.46 7.14 -17.42
N GLN A 39 19.60 6.47 -17.21
CA GLN A 39 20.25 6.31 -15.90
C GLN A 39 20.46 7.63 -15.12
N PRO A 40 20.81 8.77 -15.76
CA PRO A 40 20.93 10.06 -15.07
C PRO A 40 19.61 10.58 -14.46
N TYR A 41 18.46 10.13 -14.96
CA TYR A 41 17.14 10.63 -14.59
C TYR A 41 16.48 9.81 -13.45
N GLY A 42 17.21 8.91 -12.77
CA GLY A 42 16.65 8.12 -11.67
C GLY A 42 16.03 8.97 -10.53
N ARG A 43 16.63 10.14 -10.22
CA ARG A 43 16.05 11.08 -9.25
C ARG A 43 14.71 11.66 -9.71
N LEU A 44 14.57 11.95 -11.00
CA LEU A 44 13.31 12.42 -11.58
C LEU A 44 12.25 11.31 -11.51
N LEU A 45 12.62 10.06 -11.80
CA LEU A 45 11.72 8.91 -11.63
C LEU A 45 11.20 8.82 -10.19
N TYR A 46 12.08 8.92 -9.19
CA TYR A 46 11.65 8.89 -7.78
C TYR A 46 10.74 10.07 -7.41
N ALA A 47 11.00 11.27 -7.93
CA ALA A 47 10.13 12.42 -7.71
C ALA A 47 8.73 12.21 -8.33
N VAL A 48 8.67 11.67 -9.56
CA VAL A 48 7.41 11.33 -10.24
C VAL A 48 6.65 10.26 -9.46
N ILE A 49 7.33 9.18 -9.05
CA ILE A 49 6.72 8.12 -8.21
C ILE A 49 6.17 8.73 -6.92
N GLY A 50 6.94 9.57 -6.23
CA GLY A 50 6.48 10.24 -5.00
C GLY A 50 5.23 11.09 -5.23
N ALA A 51 5.18 11.87 -6.30
CA ALA A 51 4.03 12.68 -6.66
C ALA A 51 2.78 11.83 -7.02
N THR A 52 2.95 10.79 -7.83
CA THR A 52 1.85 9.90 -8.22
C THR A 52 1.35 9.06 -7.03
N TRP A 53 2.24 8.71 -6.10
CA TRP A 53 1.89 8.00 -4.88
C TRP A 53 1.13 8.92 -3.91
N ALA A 54 1.59 10.16 -3.72
CA ALA A 54 0.86 11.15 -2.93
C ALA A 54 -0.55 11.38 -3.48
N PHE A 55 -0.68 11.53 -4.81
CA PHE A 55 -1.98 11.60 -5.47
C PHE A 55 -2.85 10.36 -5.17
N HIS A 56 -2.30 9.15 -5.37
CA HIS A 56 -3.03 7.89 -5.12
C HIS A 56 -3.52 7.82 -3.67
N PHE A 57 -2.65 8.11 -2.71
CA PHE A 57 -2.97 8.10 -1.28
C PHE A 57 -4.07 9.11 -0.95
N THR A 58 -3.92 10.37 -1.36
CA THR A 58 -4.94 11.41 -1.11
C THR A 58 -6.27 11.05 -1.77
N PHE A 59 -6.24 10.51 -3.00
CA PHE A 59 -7.43 10.04 -3.69
C PHE A 59 -8.12 8.90 -2.93
N THR A 60 -7.38 7.88 -2.50
CA THR A 60 -7.90 6.76 -1.70
C THR A 60 -8.54 7.26 -0.40
N CYS A 61 -7.84 8.11 0.36
CA CYS A 61 -8.40 8.71 1.58
C CYS A 61 -9.68 9.53 1.34
N TRP A 62 -9.73 10.25 0.21
CA TRP A 62 -10.91 11.03 -0.16
C TRP A 62 -12.10 10.17 -0.62
N MET A 63 -11.84 8.99 -1.18
CA MET A 63 -12.88 8.07 -1.66
C MET A 63 -13.52 7.25 -0.54
N ILE A 64 -12.74 6.82 0.46
CA ILE A 64 -13.21 6.01 1.59
C ILE A 64 -14.50 6.55 2.26
N PRO A 65 -14.62 7.84 2.63
CA PRO A 65 -15.81 8.34 3.33
C PRO A 65 -17.06 8.48 2.45
N LYS A 66 -16.98 8.19 1.14
CA LYS A 66 -18.08 8.46 0.19
C LYS A 66 -19.13 7.36 0.08
N ASN A 67 -19.13 6.37 0.98
CA ASN A 67 -20.09 5.26 0.98
C ASN A 67 -20.24 4.59 -0.40
N GLN A 68 -19.12 4.39 -1.09
CA GLN A 68 -19.11 3.75 -2.41
C GLN A 68 -19.60 2.29 -2.31
N THR A 69 -20.27 1.83 -3.36
CA THR A 69 -20.85 0.47 -3.40
C THR A 69 -19.77 -0.60 -3.45
N ASP A 70 -18.63 -0.32 -4.08
CA ASP A 70 -17.47 -1.21 -4.14
C ASP A 70 -16.86 -1.57 -2.76
N LEU A 71 -16.90 -0.66 -1.79
CA LEU A 71 -16.44 -0.89 -0.40
C LEU A 71 -17.47 -1.68 0.41
N SER A 72 -18.75 -1.33 0.25
CA SER A 72 -19.85 -1.87 1.06
C SER A 72 -20.34 -3.23 0.59
N GLU A 73 -20.30 -3.52 -0.71
CA GLU A 73 -20.63 -4.85 -1.26
C GLU A 73 -19.71 -5.96 -0.76
N GLN A 74 -18.45 -5.63 -0.44
CA GLN A 74 -17.46 -6.58 0.10
C GLN A 74 -17.42 -6.58 1.65
N GLY A 75 -18.17 -5.67 2.28
CA GLY A 75 -18.09 -5.34 3.70
C GLY A 75 -17.02 -4.27 3.99
N THR A 76 -17.46 -3.10 4.44
CA THR A 76 -16.59 -1.92 4.61
C THR A 76 -15.36 -2.19 5.49
N PHE A 77 -15.53 -2.88 6.62
CA PHE A 77 -14.41 -3.19 7.51
C PHE A 77 -13.35 -4.08 6.83
N PHE A 78 -13.79 -5.14 6.14
CA PHE A 78 -12.91 -6.02 5.38
C PHE A 78 -12.18 -5.26 4.28
N SER A 79 -12.91 -4.43 3.52
CA SER A 79 -12.35 -3.59 2.47
C SER A 79 -11.26 -2.66 3.00
N LEU A 80 -11.50 -1.98 4.13
CA LEU A 80 -10.53 -1.07 4.74
C LEU A 80 -9.25 -1.80 5.18
N ILE A 81 -9.35 -2.99 5.76
CA ILE A 81 -8.19 -3.82 6.11
C ILE A 81 -7.38 -4.17 4.85
N VAL A 82 -8.04 -4.65 3.80
CA VAL A 82 -7.37 -5.04 2.55
C VAL A 82 -6.67 -3.83 1.92
N ILE A 83 -7.35 -2.69 1.83
CA ILE A 83 -6.79 -1.44 1.29
C ILE A 83 -5.55 -1.03 2.08
N TYR A 84 -5.63 -1.05 3.42
CA TYR A 84 -4.52 -0.70 4.29
C TYR A 84 -3.33 -1.64 4.08
N LEU A 85 -3.54 -2.96 4.15
CA LEU A 85 -2.47 -3.96 4.04
C LEU A 85 -1.80 -3.93 2.66
N MET A 86 -2.58 -3.76 1.59
CA MET A 86 -2.03 -3.68 0.23
C MET A 86 -1.20 -2.40 0.03
N ASN A 87 -1.67 -1.24 0.49
CA ASN A 87 -0.91 0.01 0.41
C ASN A 87 0.36 -0.05 1.28
N PHE A 88 0.28 -0.62 2.49
CA PHE A 88 1.44 -0.83 3.35
C PHE A 88 2.49 -1.74 2.68
N LEU A 89 2.05 -2.86 2.09
CA LEU A 89 2.92 -3.77 1.35
C LEU A 89 3.60 -3.05 0.17
N LEU A 90 2.84 -2.32 -0.64
CA LEU A 90 3.36 -1.60 -1.80
C LEU A 90 4.37 -0.53 -1.41
N LEU A 91 4.07 0.29 -0.39
CA LEU A 91 5.02 1.26 0.15
C LEU A 91 6.30 0.60 0.64
N SER A 92 6.17 -0.51 1.39
CA SER A 92 7.32 -1.25 1.91
C SER A 92 8.21 -1.74 0.77
N VAL A 93 7.61 -2.36 -0.26
CA VAL A 93 8.34 -2.83 -1.45
C VAL A 93 9.03 -1.66 -2.16
N MET A 94 8.32 -0.56 -2.41
CA MET A 94 8.90 0.62 -3.08
C MET A 94 10.06 1.21 -2.29
N LEU A 95 9.94 1.31 -0.96
CA LEU A 95 10.99 1.84 -0.10
C LEU A 95 12.21 0.93 -0.05
N ILE A 96 12.00 -0.39 0.05
CA ILE A 96 13.09 -1.38 0.01
C ILE A 96 13.82 -1.29 -1.33
N LEU A 97 13.11 -1.19 -2.45
CA LEU A 97 13.73 -1.07 -3.77
C LEU A 97 14.45 0.28 -3.97
N ALA A 98 13.96 1.36 -3.36
CA ALA A 98 14.57 2.67 -3.44
C ALA A 98 15.79 2.84 -2.51
N SER A 99 15.87 2.06 -1.43
CA SER A 99 16.93 2.15 -0.43
C SER A 99 18.06 1.14 -0.70
N PRO A 100 19.31 1.60 -0.85
CA PRO A 100 20.45 0.68 -0.93
C PRO A 100 20.79 -0.01 0.40
N GLN A 101 20.24 0.45 1.53
CA GLN A 101 20.57 -0.06 2.87
C GLN A 101 19.54 -1.07 3.40
N ILE A 102 18.31 -1.04 2.88
CA ILE A 102 17.21 -1.88 3.38
C ILE A 102 17.08 -3.10 2.48
N THR A 103 17.14 -4.28 3.07
CA THR A 103 16.85 -5.55 2.37
C THR A 103 15.48 -6.08 2.75
N PHE A 104 14.89 -6.91 1.90
CA PHE A 104 13.62 -7.58 2.20
C PHE A 104 13.70 -8.42 3.49
N ALA A 105 14.79 -9.16 3.68
CA ALA A 105 15.02 -9.97 4.88
C ALA A 105 15.16 -9.10 6.14
N GLY A 106 15.92 -8.01 6.05
CA GLY A 106 16.09 -7.07 7.16
C GLY A 106 14.78 -6.39 7.54
N PHE A 107 14.00 -5.94 6.56
CA PHE A 107 12.66 -5.41 6.79
C PHE A 107 11.72 -6.43 7.45
N GLY A 108 11.72 -7.68 6.97
CA GLY A 108 10.89 -8.75 7.54
C GLY A 108 11.25 -9.07 8.99
N ALA A 109 12.54 -9.16 9.31
CA ALA A 109 13.01 -9.34 10.68
C ALA A 109 12.55 -8.18 11.59
N ASN A 110 12.73 -6.94 11.13
CA ASN A 110 12.27 -5.76 11.85
C ASN A 110 10.75 -5.76 12.04
N LEU A 111 9.98 -6.15 11.03
CA LEU A 111 8.51 -6.21 11.12
C LEU A 111 8.07 -7.19 12.22
N LEU A 112 8.69 -8.38 12.28
CA LEU A 112 8.38 -9.38 13.32
C LEU A 112 8.74 -8.87 14.73
N THR A 113 9.92 -8.26 14.89
CA THR A 113 10.32 -7.66 16.17
C THR A 113 9.35 -6.56 16.60
N ASN A 114 8.97 -5.65 15.69
CA ASN A 114 8.02 -4.59 15.98
C ASN A 114 6.63 -5.13 16.33
N LEU A 115 6.17 -6.18 15.64
CA LEU A 115 4.90 -6.83 15.92
C LEU A 115 4.89 -7.50 17.30
N SER A 116 5.99 -8.16 17.67
CA SER A 116 6.16 -8.73 19.03
C SER A 116 6.15 -7.63 20.10
N ASN A 117 6.86 -6.53 19.88
CA ASN A 117 6.90 -5.41 20.82
C ASN A 117 5.53 -4.77 20.99
N PHE A 118 4.78 -4.59 19.90
CA PHE A 118 3.43 -4.08 19.92
C PHE A 118 2.47 -5.01 20.68
N SER A 119 2.59 -6.33 20.48
CA SER A 119 1.80 -7.32 21.21
C SER A 119 2.05 -7.25 22.72
N ASN A 120 3.33 -7.12 23.13
CA ASN A 120 3.67 -6.98 24.54
C ASN A 120 3.09 -5.68 25.13
N TRP A 121 3.23 -4.57 24.41
CA TRP A 121 2.66 -3.28 24.83
C TRP A 121 1.13 -3.33 25.00
N LEU A 122 0.40 -4.03 24.13
CA LEU A 122 -1.04 -4.21 24.27
C LEU A 122 -1.42 -4.99 25.53
N VAL A 123 -0.64 -6.02 25.87
CA VAL A 123 -0.84 -6.81 27.09
C VAL A 123 -0.62 -5.93 28.32
N ASP A 124 0.48 -5.17 28.34
CA ASP A 124 0.80 -4.26 29.45
C ASP A 124 -0.29 -3.20 29.63
N LEU A 125 -0.76 -2.58 28.54
CA LEU A 125 -1.85 -1.60 28.56
C LEU A 125 -3.13 -2.19 29.14
N PHE A 126 -3.48 -3.42 28.77
CA PHE A 126 -4.67 -4.09 29.29
C PHE A 126 -4.53 -4.40 30.79
N GLN A 127 -3.36 -4.84 31.23
CA GLN A 127 -3.08 -5.06 32.65
C GLN A 127 -3.19 -3.76 33.46
N GLU A 128 -2.63 -2.66 32.97
CA GLU A 128 -2.76 -1.35 33.62
C GLU A 128 -4.22 -0.88 33.72
N PHE A 129 -5.02 -1.09 32.67
CA PHE A 129 -6.43 -0.74 32.66
C PHE A 129 -7.22 -1.54 33.71
N VAL A 130 -6.99 -2.85 33.78
CA VAL A 130 -7.63 -3.75 34.76
C VAL A 130 -7.18 -3.47 36.20
N GLN A 131 -5.95 -2.99 36.43
CA GLN A 131 -5.51 -2.63 37.77
C GLN A 131 -6.08 -1.30 38.26
N ARG A 132 -6.49 -0.40 37.35
CA ARG A 132 -7.01 0.94 37.67
C ARG A 132 -8.54 1.00 37.84
N HIS A 133 -9.28 -0.03 37.41
CA HIS A 133 -10.75 -0.10 37.45
C HIS A 133 -11.22 -1.39 38.12
#